data_AF-A0A966TQM2-F1
#
_entry.id   AF-A0A966TQM2-F1
#
_cell.length_a   1.000
_cell.length_b   1.000
_cell.length_c   1.000
_cell.angle_alpha   90.00
_cell.angle_beta   90.00
_cell.angle_gamma   90.00
#
_symmetry.space_group_name_H-M   'P 1'
#
loop_
_entity.id
_entity.type
_entity.pdbx_description
1 polymer ?
#
loop_
_entity_poly.entity_id
_entity_poly.type
_entity_poly.pdbx_seq_one_letter_code
_entity_poly.pdbx_strand_id
1 'polypeptide(L)'
;MTGHMQLTPGEVLPEGVTLCASLEANLNDKRTAFAGTLATLSTLSGWTMTSLICKEAELYPDIAVIHSTIDYLRPCNDNPITSRCFRP
;
A
#
# COMPACT_ATOMS: atom_id res chain seq x y z
N MET A 1 1.48 2.36 13.57
CA MET A 1 0.51 1.66 12.69
C MET A 1 1.21 0.65 11.79
N THR A 2 2.24 1.05 11.04
CA THR A 2 2.94 0.18 10.07
C THR A 2 3.60 -1.08 10.66
N GLY A 3 4.18 -0.99 11.87
CA GLY A 3 4.85 -2.13 12.52
C GLY A 3 3.93 -3.30 12.90
N HIS A 4 2.64 -3.05 13.17
CA HIS A 4 1.69 -4.12 13.52
C HIS A 4 1.15 -4.86 12.30
N MET A 5 1.14 -4.20 11.14
CA MET A 5 0.68 -4.78 9.88
C MET A 5 1.75 -5.66 9.23
N GLN A 6 2.96 -5.70 9.80
CA GLN A 6 4.13 -6.38 9.24
C GLN A 6 4.30 -6.03 7.76
N LEU A 7 4.27 -4.72 7.47
CA LEU A 7 4.56 -4.21 6.14
C LEU A 7 5.98 -4.62 5.74
N THR A 8 6.09 -5.25 4.59
CA THR A 8 7.37 -5.56 3.98
C THR A 8 7.57 -4.66 2.77
N PRO A 9 8.81 -4.20 2.51
CA PRO A 9 9.12 -3.54 1.26
C PRO A 9 8.78 -4.51 0.12
N GLY A 10 7.95 -4.07 -0.83
CA GLY A 10 7.90 -4.72 -2.13
C GLY A 10 8.95 -4.13 -3.06
N GLU A 11 8.72 -4.25 -4.36
CA GLU A 11 9.65 -3.77 -5.38
C GLU A 11 9.41 -2.29 -5.71
N VAL A 12 10.49 -1.55 -5.90
CA VAL A 12 10.49 -0.23 -6.54
C VAL A 12 11.12 -0.41 -7.91
N LEU A 13 10.31 -0.26 -8.95
CA LEU A 13 10.72 -0.40 -10.34
C LEU A 13 10.44 0.91 -11.10
N PRO A 14 11.03 1.14 -12.29
CA PRO A 14 10.77 2.35 -13.07
C PRO A 14 9.28 2.61 -13.34
N GLU A 15 8.48 1.54 -13.47
CA GLU A 15 7.05 1.61 -13.74
C GLU A 15 6.17 1.79 -12.50
N GLY A 16 6.72 1.72 -11.29
CA GLY A 16 5.94 1.95 -10.06
C GLY A 16 6.48 1.25 -8.81
N VAL A 17 5.67 1.27 -7.76
CA VAL A 17 5.99 0.68 -6.46
C VAL A 17 4.99 -0.39 -6.08
N THR A 18 5.49 -1.48 -5.50
CA THR A 18 4.69 -2.49 -4.84
C THR A 18 4.98 -2.46 -3.34
N LEU A 19 3.92 -2.47 -2.52
CA LEU A 19 4.00 -2.67 -1.07
C LEU A 19 3.32 -3.98 -0.70
N CYS A 20 3.85 -4.63 0.33
CA CYS A 20 3.41 -5.95 0.76
C CYS A 20 3.08 -5.95 2.26
N ALA A 21 2.16 -6.82 2.67
CA ALA A 21 1.91 -7.13 4.07
C ALA A 21 1.63 -8.63 4.26
N SER A 22 1.98 -9.17 5.43
CA SER A 22 1.65 -10.56 5.80
C SER A 22 0.14 -10.75 5.88
N LEU A 23 -0.41 -11.76 5.19
CA LEU A 23 -1.83 -12.09 5.32
C LEU A 23 -2.16 -12.52 6.76
N GLU A 24 -1.33 -13.35 7.37
CA GLU A 24 -1.57 -13.92 8.70
C GLU A 24 -1.73 -12.86 9.79
N ALA A 25 -0.94 -11.78 9.71
CA ALA A 25 -1.01 -10.66 10.64
C ALA A 25 -2.22 -9.73 10.39
N ASN A 26 -2.93 -9.91 9.28
CA ASN A 26 -3.95 -8.99 8.79
C ASN A 26 -5.26 -9.69 8.40
N LEU A 27 -5.58 -10.82 9.02
CA LEU A 27 -6.84 -11.54 8.80
C LEU A 27 -8.02 -10.81 9.45
N ASN A 28 -9.18 -10.89 8.80
CA ASN A 28 -10.49 -10.61 9.40
C ASN A 28 -11.12 -11.89 9.98
N ASP A 29 -12.33 -11.76 10.53
CA ASP A 29 -13.14 -12.85 11.08
C ASP A 29 -13.45 -13.97 10.06
N LYS A 30 -13.40 -13.66 8.77
CA LYS A 30 -13.66 -14.60 7.66
C LYS A 30 -12.38 -15.23 7.11
N ARG A 31 -11.24 -15.01 7.78
CA ARG A 31 -9.92 -15.49 7.37
C ARG A 31 -9.49 -15.00 5.99
N THR A 32 -9.85 -13.77 5.63
CA THR A 32 -9.35 -13.05 4.44
C THR A 32 -8.66 -11.76 4.89
N ALA A 33 -7.99 -11.03 4.01
CA ALA A 33 -7.40 -9.75 4.34
C ALA A 33 -8.44 -8.78 4.92
N PHE A 34 -8.09 -8.11 6.03
CA PHE A 34 -8.90 -7.08 6.64
C PHE A 34 -9.00 -5.86 5.72
N ALA A 35 -10.19 -5.27 5.62
CA ALA A 35 -10.45 -4.13 4.74
C ALA A 35 -9.53 -2.94 5.06
N GLY A 36 -9.29 -2.66 6.35
CA GLY A 36 -8.35 -1.62 6.77
C GLY A 36 -6.91 -1.89 6.31
N THR A 37 -6.52 -3.16 6.15
CA THR A 37 -5.20 -3.51 5.59
C THR A 37 -5.09 -3.17 4.12
N LEU A 38 -6.11 -3.52 3.34
CA LEU A 38 -6.16 -3.19 1.91
C LEU A 38 -6.18 -1.66 1.69
N ALA A 39 -6.98 -0.94 2.47
CA ALA A 39 -7.04 0.52 2.42
C ALA A 39 -5.69 1.17 2.80
N THR A 40 -5.04 0.66 3.85
CA THR A 40 -3.74 1.18 4.30
C THR A 40 -2.65 0.92 3.27
N LEU A 41 -2.54 -0.30 2.72
CA LEU A 41 -1.58 -0.62 1.67
C LEU A 41 -1.79 0.22 0.41
N SER A 42 -3.04 0.39 -0.03
CA SER A 42 -3.38 1.20 -1.20
C SER A 42 -2.95 2.65 -0.99
N THR A 43 -3.32 3.22 0.16
CA THR A 43 -2.99 4.60 0.53
C THR A 43 -1.47 4.81 0.62
N LEU A 44 -0.75 3.91 1.30
CA LEU A 44 0.69 3.99 1.44
C LEU A 44 1.39 3.82 0.08
N SER A 45 0.92 2.95 -0.80
CA SER A 45 1.54 2.77 -2.11
C SER A 45 1.45 4.04 -2.97
N GLY A 46 0.32 4.73 -2.95
CA GLY A 46 0.16 6.04 -3.62
C GLY A 46 0.99 7.14 -2.98
N TRP A 47 1.03 7.19 -1.65
CA TRP A 47 1.90 8.12 -0.92
C TRP A 47 3.38 7.88 -1.24
N THR A 48 3.84 6.62 -1.24
CA THR A 48 5.21 6.25 -1.58
C THR A 48 5.57 6.63 -3.01
N MET A 49 4.69 6.40 -3.99
CA MET A 49 4.92 6.82 -5.37
C MET A 49 5.08 8.34 -5.48
N THR A 50 4.22 9.10 -4.79
CA THR A 50 4.30 10.56 -4.73
C THR A 50 5.63 11.02 -4.12
N SER A 51 6.03 10.41 -2.99
CA SER A 51 7.31 10.67 -2.32
C SER A 51 8.52 10.38 -3.21
N LEU A 52 8.46 9.29 -3.99
CA LEU A 52 9.52 8.93 -4.94
C LEU A 52 9.66 9.97 -6.05
N ILE A 53 8.55 10.43 -6.64
CA ILE A 53 8.55 11.46 -7.68
C ILE A 53 9.14 12.77 -7.15
N CYS A 54 8.74 13.21 -5.95
CA CYS A 54 9.31 14.40 -5.33
C CYS A 54 10.82 14.25 -5.10
N LYS A 55 11.26 13.11 -4.58
CA LYS A 55 12.68 12.84 -4.34
C LYS A 55 13.51 12.88 -5.62
N GLU A 56 13.02 12.28 -6.71
CA GLU A 56 13.69 12.31 -8.02
C GLU A 56 13.79 13.72 -8.61
N ALA A 57 12.85 14.60 -8.27
CA ALA A 57 12.86 16.01 -8.65
C ALA A 57 13.62 16.91 -7.65
N GLU A 58 14.30 16.34 -6.66
CA GLU A 58 14.99 17.06 -5.58
C GLU A 58 14.07 17.99 -4.75
N LEU A 59 12.79 17.60 -4.61
CA LEU A 59 11.78 18.30 -3.82
C LEU A 59 11.52 17.57 -2.48
N TYR A 60 11.33 18.34 -1.42
CA TYR A 60 11.10 17.82 -0.06
C TYR A 60 9.83 18.39 0.59
N PRO A 61 8.64 18.21 -0.01
CA PRO A 61 7.39 18.70 0.58
C PRO A 61 6.88 17.78 1.70
N ASP A 62 6.00 18.31 2.55
CA ASP A 62 5.13 17.49 3.38
C ASP A 62 4.01 16.90 2.51
N ILE A 63 3.90 15.56 2.48
CA ILE A 63 2.94 14.85 1.63
C ILE A 63 1.80 14.32 2.50
N ALA A 64 0.57 14.74 2.20
CA ALA A 64 -0.64 14.30 2.87
C ALA A 64 -1.66 13.74 1.86
N VAL A 65 -2.36 12.68 2.27
CA VAL A 65 -3.50 12.14 1.52
C VAL A 65 -4.73 12.95 1.89
N ILE A 66 -5.29 13.68 0.93
CA ILE A 66 -6.47 14.54 1.14
C ILE A 66 -7.77 13.75 0.95
N HIS A 67 -7.78 12.84 -0.03
CA HIS A 67 -8.93 12.03 -0.36
C HIS A 67 -8.49 10.68 -0.92
N SER A 68 -9.23 9.62 -0.59
CA SER A 68 -9.02 8.26 -1.10
C SER A 68 -10.37 7.56 -1.23
N THR A 69 -10.59 6.88 -2.34
CA THR A 69 -11.77 6.05 -2.59
C THR A 69 -11.30 4.63 -2.86
N ILE A 70 -12.02 3.64 -2.34
CA ILE A 70 -11.68 2.22 -2.51
C ILE A 70 -12.94 1.39 -2.73
N ASP A 71 -12.91 0.56 -3.76
CA ASP A 71 -13.96 -0.42 -4.07
C ASP A 71 -13.46 -1.83 -3.75
N TYR A 72 -14.17 -2.54 -2.87
CA TYR A 72 -13.84 -3.91 -2.49
C TYR A 72 -14.57 -4.91 -3.39
N LEU A 73 -13.90 -5.35 -4.46
CA LEU A 73 -14.52 -6.18 -5.50
C LEU A 73 -14.65 -7.66 -5.12
N ARG A 74 -13.70 -8.19 -4.34
CA ARG A 74 -13.67 -9.59 -3.89
C ARG A 74 -12.86 -9.74 -2.60
N PRO A 75 -13.06 -10.82 -1.82
CA PRO A 75 -12.16 -11.16 -0.71
C PRO A 75 -10.73 -11.39 -1.21
N CYS A 76 -9.74 -10.87 -0.48
CA CYS A 76 -8.31 -11.07 -0.79
C CYS A 76 -7.73 -12.13 0.15
N ASN A 77 -7.22 -13.21 -0.44
CA ASN A 77 -6.60 -14.34 0.27
C ASN A 77 -5.12 -14.51 -0.10
N ASP A 78 -4.56 -13.52 -0.81
CA ASP A 78 -3.19 -13.57 -1.30
C ASP A 78 -2.21 -13.43 -0.14
N ASN A 79 -1.12 -14.21 -0.17
CA ASN A 79 -0.04 -14.14 0.80
C ASN A 79 1.32 -14.09 0.08
N PRO A 80 2.02 -12.94 0.10
CA PRO A 80 1.66 -11.70 0.81
C PRO A 80 0.47 -10.98 0.16
N ILE A 81 -0.22 -10.15 0.94
CA ILE A 81 -1.15 -9.15 0.41
C ILE A 81 -0.31 -8.11 -0.32
N THR A 82 -0.66 -7.78 -1.56
CA THR A 82 0.10 -6.82 -2.38
C THR A 82 -0.75 -5.62 -2.78
N SER A 83 -0.13 -4.44 -2.85
CA SER A 83 -0.68 -3.24 -3.46
C SER A 83 0.34 -2.65 -4.40
N ARG A 84 -0.07 -2.39 -5.65
CA ARG A 84 0.78 -1.80 -6.68
C ARG A 84 0.26 -0.41 -7.05
N CYS A 85 1.12 0.58 -6.97
CA CYS A 85 0.89 1.92 -7.50
C CYS A 85 1.80 2.11 -8.71
N PHE A 86 1.19 2.32 -9.88
CA PHE A 86 1.93 2.61 -11.10
C PHE A 86 2.37 4.07 -11.11
N ARG A 87 3.51 4.31 -11.74
CA ARG A 87 3.98 5.67 -12.02
C ARG A 87 2.97 6.37 -12.97
N PRO A 88 2.60 7.63 -12.70
CA PRO A 88 1.70 8.42 -13.56
C PRO A 88 2.36 8.85 -14.87
#